data_AF-A0A972ZZQ1-F1
#
_entry.id   AF-A0A972ZZQ1-F1
#
_cell.length_a   1.000
_cell.length_b   1.000
_cell.length_c   1.000
_cell.angle_alpha   90.00
_cell.angle_beta   90.00
_cell.angle_gamma   90.00
#
_symmetry.space_group_name_H-M   'P 1'
#
loop_
_entity.id
_entity.type
_entity.pdbx_description
1 polymer ?
#
loop_
_entity_poly.entity_id
_entity_poly.type
_entity_poly.pdbx_seq_one_letter_code
_entity_poly.pdbx_strand_id
1 'polypeptide(L)'
;GDSDFTLDTANKWVHFTHVHDGVNTKIYANGILLVDWAKTIDTTDVNPFQIGLYGWPGNYFDGLIDEVHVYNRALSDAEALWLAGGTAPIDKPF
;
A
#
# COMPACT_ATOMS: atom_id res chain seq x y z
N GLY A 1 -8.16 7.93 -16.33
CA GLY A 1 -8.14 6.46 -16.24
C GLY A 1 -7.52 6.11 -14.92
N ASP A 2 -8.10 5.17 -14.20
CA ASP A 2 -7.30 4.39 -13.26
C ASP A 2 -6.19 3.68 -14.06
N SER A 3 -5.06 3.50 -13.40
CA SER A 3 -3.93 2.77 -13.98
C SER A 3 -3.94 1.42 -13.30
N ASP A 4 -4.57 0.47 -13.95
CA ASP A 4 -4.68 -0.88 -13.44
C ASP A 4 -3.32 -1.57 -13.54
N PHE A 5 -2.91 -2.22 -12.46
CA PHE A 5 -1.83 -3.20 -12.48
C PHE A 5 -2.45 -4.57 -12.18
N THR A 6 -1.83 -5.63 -12.69
CA THR A 6 -2.24 -7.01 -12.38
C THR A 6 -1.15 -7.68 -11.55
N LEU A 7 -1.53 -8.18 -10.39
CA LEU A 7 -0.67 -8.94 -9.49
C LEU A 7 -1.45 -10.16 -8.98
N ASP A 8 -0.85 -11.35 -9.05
CA ASP A 8 -1.45 -12.56 -8.49
C ASP A 8 -1.20 -12.63 -6.98
N THR A 9 -2.22 -12.23 -6.20
CA THR A 9 -2.15 -12.14 -4.74
C THR A 9 -3.05 -13.15 -4.03
N ALA A 10 -3.75 -14.02 -4.76
CA ALA A 10 -4.71 -14.93 -4.16
C ALA A 10 -4.02 -15.88 -3.16
N ASN A 11 -4.52 -15.91 -1.92
CA ASN A 11 -4.01 -16.73 -0.82
C ASN A 11 -2.52 -16.49 -0.49
N LYS A 12 -2.00 -15.28 -0.73
CA LYS A 12 -0.61 -14.89 -0.44
C LYS A 12 -0.56 -13.61 0.37
N TRP A 13 0.37 -13.54 1.31
CA TRP A 13 0.73 -12.27 1.94
C TRP A 13 1.48 -11.39 0.94
N VAL A 14 1.08 -10.12 0.86
CA VAL A 14 1.74 -9.10 0.05
C VAL A 14 1.89 -7.86 0.90
N HIS A 15 3.12 -7.34 0.99
CA HIS A 15 3.37 -6.05 1.61
C HIS A 15 3.15 -4.95 0.58
N PHE A 16 2.08 -4.17 0.74
CA PHE A 16 1.82 -3.00 -0.09
C PHE A 16 2.36 -1.73 0.55
N THR A 17 2.93 -0.84 -0.26
CA THR A 17 3.31 0.51 0.16
C THR A 17 2.74 1.52 -0.82
N HIS A 18 2.04 2.51 -0.30
CA HIS A 18 1.48 3.61 -1.07
C HIS A 18 2.14 4.91 -0.60
N VAL A 19 2.78 5.62 -1.53
CA VAL A 19 3.56 6.83 -1.23
C VAL A 19 3.02 7.97 -2.07
N HIS A 20 2.78 9.13 -1.44
CA HIS A 20 2.49 10.37 -2.14
C HIS A 20 3.53 11.43 -1.73
N ASP A 21 4.21 12.03 -2.70
CA ASP A 21 5.27 13.03 -2.46
C ASP A 21 4.80 14.49 -2.66
N GLY A 22 3.51 14.69 -2.91
CA GLY A 22 2.89 15.98 -3.25
C GLY A 22 2.76 16.23 -4.75
N VAL A 23 3.44 15.44 -5.59
CA VAL A 23 3.37 15.52 -7.06
C VAL A 23 3.01 14.15 -7.64
N ASN A 24 3.78 13.13 -7.26
CA ASN A 24 3.64 11.77 -7.72
C ASN A 24 3.04 10.89 -6.63
N THR A 25 2.41 9.83 -7.08
CA THR A 25 1.98 8.73 -6.26
C THR A 25 2.67 7.48 -6.73
N LYS A 26 3.18 6.69 -5.80
CA LYS A 26 3.86 5.42 -6.06
C LYS A 26 3.19 4.29 -5.30
N ILE A 27 3.08 3.13 -5.94
CA ILE A 27 2.59 1.90 -5.32
C ILE A 27 3.65 0.82 -5.48
N TYR A 28 3.98 0.14 -4.40
CA TYR A 28 4.91 -0.97 -4.36
C TYR A 28 4.20 -2.22 -3.86
N ALA A 29 4.57 -3.38 -4.40
CA ALA A 29 4.23 -4.68 -3.83
C ALA A 29 5.51 -5.44 -3.53
N ASN A 30 5.65 -5.94 -2.29
CA ASN A 30 6.86 -6.59 -1.80
C ASN A 30 8.13 -5.76 -2.06
N GLY A 31 8.02 -4.43 -1.93
CA GLY A 31 9.12 -3.49 -2.13
C GLY A 31 9.43 -3.16 -3.59
N ILE A 32 8.76 -3.81 -4.56
CA ILE A 32 8.96 -3.58 -5.99
C ILE A 32 7.94 -2.55 -6.47
N LEU A 33 8.43 -1.49 -7.14
CA LEU A 33 7.58 -0.45 -7.72
C LEU A 33 6.68 -1.02 -8.82
N LEU A 34 5.38 -0.84 -8.67
CA LEU A 34 4.36 -1.25 -9.65
C LEU A 34 3.81 -0.06 -10.43
N VAL A 35 3.63 1.08 -9.76
CA VAL A 35 3.02 2.28 -10.34
C VAL A 35 3.79 3.51 -9.89
N ASP A 36 4.05 4.44 -10.81
CA ASP A 36 4.59 5.77 -10.57
C ASP A 36 3.85 6.78 -11.47
N TRP A 37 3.04 7.63 -10.87
CA TRP A 37 2.07 8.47 -11.57
C TRP A 37 2.06 9.88 -11.01
N ALA A 38 2.15 10.87 -11.91
CA ALA A 38 1.98 12.28 -11.58
C ALA A 38 0.49 12.60 -11.35
N LYS A 39 -0.03 12.24 -10.19
CA LYS A 39 -1.38 12.60 -9.76
C LYS A 39 -1.38 12.90 -8.27
N THR A 40 -2.06 14.00 -7.97
CA THR A 40 -2.31 14.48 -6.63
C THR A 40 -3.39 13.65 -5.96
N ILE A 41 -3.15 13.27 -4.71
CA ILE A 41 -4.18 12.75 -3.82
C ILE A 41 -4.73 13.92 -3.02
N ASP A 42 -6.04 13.97 -2.83
CA ASP A 42 -6.63 14.92 -1.88
C ASP A 42 -6.38 14.42 -0.45
N THR A 43 -5.41 15.02 0.22
CA THR A 43 -5.09 14.72 1.62
C THR A 43 -5.91 15.57 2.60
N THR A 44 -6.88 16.34 2.11
CA THR A 44 -7.78 17.20 2.92
C THR A 44 -9.18 16.61 3.08
N ASP A 45 -9.41 15.41 2.54
CA ASP A 45 -10.68 14.69 2.70
C ASP A 45 -11.01 14.51 4.20
N VAL A 46 -12.26 14.82 4.54
CA VAL A 46 -12.82 14.71 5.90
C VAL A 46 -13.50 13.37 6.15
N ASN A 47 -13.64 12.54 5.12
CA ASN A 47 -14.13 11.18 5.26
C ASN A 47 -13.22 10.36 6.18
N PRO A 48 -13.76 9.37 6.93
CA PRO A 48 -12.94 8.51 7.77
C PRO A 48 -11.85 7.82 6.95
N PHE A 49 -10.62 7.80 7.48
CA PHE A 49 -9.57 6.93 6.96
C PHE A 49 -9.96 5.47 7.21
N GLN A 50 -10.09 4.69 6.14
CA GLN A 50 -10.58 3.33 6.18
C GLN A 50 -9.48 2.35 5.76
N ILE A 51 -9.40 1.23 6.48
CA ILE A 51 -8.57 0.08 6.14
C ILE A 51 -9.50 -1.14 6.06
N GLY A 52 -9.39 -1.92 4.98
CA GLY A 52 -10.23 -3.09 4.77
C GLY A 52 -11.70 -2.79 4.42
N LEU A 53 -12.00 -1.54 4.03
CA LEU A 53 -13.32 -1.10 3.59
C LEU A 53 -13.15 -0.05 2.49
N TYR A 54 -14.00 -0.11 1.47
CA TYR A 54 -14.09 0.95 0.46
C TYR A 54 -15.46 1.62 0.48
N GLY A 55 -15.52 2.81 1.09
CA GLY A 55 -16.71 3.66 1.13
C GLY A 55 -17.75 3.20 2.14
N TRP A 56 -18.71 2.40 1.69
CA TRP A 56 -19.93 2.06 2.44
C TRP A 56 -19.90 0.64 3.01
N PRO A 57 -20.62 0.36 4.12
CA PRO A 57 -20.76 -0.98 4.67
C PRO A 57 -21.18 -1.99 3.61
N GLY A 58 -20.50 -3.15 3.57
CA GLY A 58 -20.70 -4.20 2.57
C GLY A 58 -19.55 -4.33 1.58
N ASN A 59 -18.72 -3.29 1.42
CA ASN A 59 -17.50 -3.33 0.59
C ASN A 59 -16.25 -3.66 1.41
N TYR A 60 -16.33 -4.71 2.21
CA TYR A 60 -15.22 -5.14 3.05
C TYR A 60 -14.18 -5.91 2.23
N PHE A 61 -12.91 -5.75 2.61
CA PHE A 61 -11.84 -6.59 2.10
C PHE A 61 -12.01 -8.02 2.63
N ASP A 62 -12.09 -8.98 1.73
CA ASP A 62 -12.17 -10.41 2.05
C ASP A 62 -10.76 -11.00 2.15
N GLY A 63 -10.12 -10.77 3.29
CA GLY A 63 -8.75 -11.23 3.54
C GLY A 63 -8.24 -10.78 4.91
N LEU A 64 -6.96 -11.06 5.16
CA LEU A 64 -6.28 -10.66 6.40
C LEU A 64 -5.44 -9.41 6.15
N ILE A 65 -5.40 -8.52 7.15
CA ILE A 65 -4.58 -7.30 7.17
C ILE A 65 -3.77 -7.31 8.46
N ASP A 66 -2.47 -7.04 8.36
CA ASP A 66 -1.55 -6.97 9.49
C ASP A 66 -0.45 -5.92 9.22
N GLU A 67 0.25 -5.47 10.27
CA GLU A 67 1.40 -4.55 10.23
C GLU A 67 1.13 -3.18 9.56
N VAL A 68 -0.03 -2.57 9.86
CA VAL A 68 -0.39 -1.28 9.28
C VAL A 68 0.45 -0.14 9.87
N HIS A 69 1.09 0.62 8.99
CA HIS A 69 1.84 1.83 9.33
C HIS A 69 1.39 3.02 8.47
N VAL A 70 1.37 4.22 9.08
CA VAL A 70 1.09 5.49 8.39
C VAL A 70 2.20 6.48 8.70
N TYR A 71 2.76 7.10 7.66
CA TYR A 71 3.87 8.04 7.77
C TYR A 71 3.41 9.45 7.36
N ASN A 72 3.91 10.47 8.05
CA ASN A 72 3.66 11.88 7.74
C ASN A 72 4.65 12.46 6.71
N ARG A 73 5.38 11.59 6.01
CA ARG A 73 6.34 11.92 4.95
C ARG A 73 6.29 10.87 3.86
N ALA A 74 6.72 11.24 2.66
CA ALA A 74 6.99 10.28 1.61
C ALA A 74 8.15 9.36 2.01
N LEU A 75 7.97 8.07 1.77
CA LEU A 75 9.05 7.08 1.88
C LEU A 75 9.84 7.04 0.58
N SER A 76 11.14 6.82 0.69
CA SER A 76 12.00 6.53 -0.47
C SER A 76 11.78 5.10 -0.98
N ASP A 77 12.19 4.83 -2.22
CA ASP A 77 12.15 3.48 -2.81
C ASP A 77 12.91 2.46 -1.94
N ALA A 78 14.03 2.87 -1.34
CA ALA A 78 14.83 2.02 -0.46
C ALA A 78 14.12 1.70 0.87
N GLU A 79 13.38 2.66 1.43
CA GLU A 79 12.59 2.44 2.64
C GLU A 79 11.40 1.51 2.37
N ALA A 80 10.72 1.70 1.23
CA ALA A 80 9.65 0.79 0.80
C ALA A 80 10.16 -0.65 0.62
N LEU A 81 11.34 -0.81 0.02
CA LEU A 81 12.00 -2.11 -0.10
C LEU A 81 12.38 -2.71 1.25
N TRP A 82 12.96 -1.90 2.15
CA TRP A 82 13.36 -2.37 3.47
C TRP A 82 12.16 -2.85 4.30
N LEU A 83 11.07 -2.06 4.32
CA LEU A 83 9.83 -2.39 5.05
C LEU A 83 9.17 -3.68 4.53
N ALA A 84 9.30 -3.98 3.24
CA ALA A 84 8.78 -5.21 2.66
C ALA A 84 9.53 -6.49 3.09
N GLY A 85 10.48 -6.41 4.01
CA GLY A 85 11.33 -7.52 4.43
C GLY A 85 12.64 -7.61 3.64
N GLY A 86 13.09 -6.49 3.06
CA GLY A 86 14.34 -6.38 2.29
C GLY A 86 15.64 -6.69 3.05
N THR A 87 15.57 -7.12 4.31
CA THR A 87 16.65 -7.85 4.99
C THR A 87 16.08 -8.99 5.83
N ALA A 88 16.13 -10.21 5.28
CA ALA A 88 15.75 -11.51 5.85
C ALA A 88 14.23 -11.77 6.00
N PRO A 89 13.74 -12.97 5.60
CA PRO A 89 12.37 -13.38 5.85
C PRO A 89 12.12 -13.42 7.37
N ILE A 90 11.18 -12.60 7.86
CA ILE A 90 10.50 -12.93 9.10
C ILE A 90 9.51 -14.03 8.73
N ASP A 91 9.95 -15.27 8.86
CA ASP A 91 9.05 -16.41 8.96
C ASP A 91 8.18 -16.13 10.18
N LYS A 92 6.96 -15.64 9.98
CA LYS A 92 6.01 -15.41 11.07
C LYS A 92 5.55 -16.79 11.52
N PRO A 93 5.94 -17.26 12.71
CA PRO A 93 5.45 -18.54 13.20
C PRO A 93 4.02 -18.29 13.67
N PHE A 94 3.06 -18.67 12.84
CA PHE A 94 1.76 -19.11 13.31
C PHE A 94 1.51 -20.52 12.79
#